data_AF-A0A820ZXM0-F1
#
_entry.id   AF-A0A820ZXM0-F1
#
_cell.length_a   1.000
_cell.length_b   1.000
_cell.length_c   1.000
_cell.angle_alpha   90.00
_cell.angle_beta   90.00
_cell.angle_gamma   90.00
#
_symmetry.space_group_name_H-M   'P 1'
#
loop_
_entity.id
_entity.type
_entity.pdbx_description
1 polymer ?
#
loop_
_entity_poly.entity_id
_entity_poly.type
_entity_poly.pdbx_seq_one_letter_code
_entity_poly.pdbx_strand_id
1 'polypeptide(L)'
;MALSLMPIEQVHSQFQRLETITSAALSDLLLYFKNQWVHGVVPISMWNFFDVIYRTNNISEAHNLRFSSRLSKKHPNIWCFIQLIQSEHVRFEHILIQLEAGTSPPKQSKK
;
A
#
# COMPACT_ATOMS: atom_id res chain seq x y z
N MET A 1 13.99 -0.83 -2.48
CA MET A 1 13.99 0.33 -3.41
C MET A 1 14.81 1.43 -2.79
N ALA A 2 16.01 1.72 -3.32
CA ALA A 2 16.84 2.81 -2.79
C ALA A 2 16.26 4.19 -3.08
N LEU A 3 15.52 4.33 -4.19
CA LEU A 3 14.90 5.59 -4.63
C LEU A 3 13.91 6.17 -3.63
N SER A 4 13.16 5.32 -2.92
CA SER A 4 12.21 5.77 -1.91
C SER A 4 12.88 6.27 -0.62
N LEU A 5 14.20 6.11 -0.48
CA LEU A 5 14.96 6.50 0.70
C LEU A 5 15.93 7.64 0.41
N MET A 6 15.70 8.40 -0.65
CA MET A 6 16.51 9.57 -1.01
C MET A 6 15.64 10.84 -1.03
N PRO A 7 16.25 12.03 -0.90
CA PRO A 7 15.53 13.28 -1.07
C PRO A 7 14.77 13.30 -2.40
N ILE A 8 13.54 13.79 -2.39
CA ILE A 8 12.62 13.76 -3.54
C ILE A 8 13.25 14.45 -4.75
N GLU A 9 14.01 15.51 -4.52
CA GLU A 9 14.70 16.33 -5.51
C GLU A 9 15.77 15.52 -6.28
N GLN A 10 16.28 14.45 -5.67
CA GLN A 10 17.32 13.60 -6.25
C GLN A 10 16.76 12.37 -6.97
N VAL A 11 15.47 12.06 -6.81
CA VAL A 11 14.87 10.83 -7.34
C VAL A 11 15.03 10.74 -8.86
N HIS A 12 14.77 11.83 -9.59
CA HIS A 12 14.87 11.84 -11.05
C HIS A 12 16.31 11.63 -11.55
N SER A 13 17.27 12.37 -11.01
CA SER A 13 18.67 12.29 -11.44
C SER A 13 19.28 10.91 -11.14
N GLN A 14 18.93 10.33 -9.98
CA GLN A 14 19.40 9.00 -9.61
C GLN A 14 18.71 7.89 -10.40
N PHE A 15 17.44 8.05 -10.76
CA PHE A 15 16.77 7.11 -11.66
C PHE A 15 17.42 7.11 -13.05
N GLN A 16 17.74 8.28 -13.61
CA GLN A 16 18.44 8.38 -14.89
C GLN A 16 19.81 7.70 -14.85
N ARG A 17 20.56 7.84 -13.74
CA ARG A 17 21.81 7.09 -13.53
C ARG A 17 21.58 5.58 -13.45
N LEU A 18 20.46 5.16 -12.87
CA LEU A 18 20.11 3.74 -12.78
C LEU A 18 19.82 3.16 -14.17
N GLU A 19 19.18 3.93 -15.06
CA GLU A 19 18.94 3.52 -16.45
C GLU A 19 20.25 3.27 -17.22
N THR A 20 21.34 3.99 -16.94
CA THR A 20 22.61 3.84 -17.67
C THR A 20 23.46 2.66 -17.21
N ILE A 21 23.31 2.22 -15.96
CA ILE A 21 24.12 1.13 -15.37
C ILE A 21 23.39 -0.22 -15.39
N THR A 22 22.10 -0.24 -15.70
CA THR A 22 21.27 -1.46 -15.62
C THR A 22 21.35 -2.25 -16.92
N SER A 23 21.33 -3.59 -16.80
CA SER A 23 21.36 -4.49 -17.95
C SER A 23 20.05 -4.47 -18.75
N ALA A 24 20.13 -4.84 -20.03
CA ALA A 24 18.96 -4.92 -20.92
C ALA A 24 17.87 -5.89 -20.41
N ALA A 25 18.21 -6.88 -19.60
CA ALA A 25 17.25 -7.83 -19.02
C ALA A 25 16.22 -7.17 -18.08
N LEU A 26 16.48 -5.96 -17.59
CA LEU A 26 15.60 -5.21 -16.69
C LEU A 26 14.95 -4.00 -17.36
N SER A 27 15.09 -3.84 -18.69
CA SER A 27 14.55 -2.69 -19.43
C SER A 27 13.05 -2.49 -19.21
N ASP A 28 12.27 -3.57 -19.23
CA ASP A 28 10.82 -3.52 -19.12
C ASP A 28 10.39 -3.12 -17.71
N LEU A 29 11.11 -3.60 -16.69
CA LEU A 29 10.89 -3.21 -15.30
C LEU A 29 11.21 -1.72 -15.09
N LEU A 30 12.32 -1.23 -15.66
CA LEU A 30 12.67 0.18 -15.57
C LEU A 30 11.68 1.05 -16.32
N LEU A 31 11.21 0.62 -17.49
CA LEU A 31 10.20 1.35 -18.26
C LEU A 31 8.88 1.45 -17.50
N TYR A 32 8.42 0.34 -16.90
CA TYR A 32 7.27 0.36 -16.00
C TYR A 32 7.50 1.33 -14.84
N PHE A 33 8.66 1.24 -14.19
CA PHE A 33 8.95 2.06 -13.02
C PHE A 33 8.99 3.56 -13.36
N LYS A 34 9.63 3.89 -14.49
CA LYS A 34 9.70 5.24 -15.06
C LYS A 34 8.31 5.83 -15.28
N ASN A 35 7.46 5.09 -15.98
CA ASN A 35 6.16 5.57 -16.42
C ASN A 35 5.12 5.60 -15.30
N GLN A 36 5.23 4.71 -14.31
CA GLN A 36 4.26 4.65 -13.22
C GLN A 36 4.65 5.50 -12.02
N TRP A 37 5.94 5.47 -11.62
CA TRP A 37 6.38 5.96 -10.32
C TRP A 37 7.26 7.21 -10.40
N VAL A 38 8.03 7.39 -11.48
CA VAL A 38 8.94 8.55 -11.61
C VAL A 38 8.27 9.71 -12.37
N HIS A 39 7.66 9.42 -13.52
CA HIS A 39 6.99 10.41 -14.37
C HIS A 39 5.49 10.16 -14.51
N GLY A 40 4.96 9.22 -13.72
CA GLY A 40 3.58 8.77 -13.81
C GLY A 40 2.60 9.62 -13.03
N VAL A 41 1.40 9.05 -12.89
CA VAL A 41 0.29 9.67 -12.17
C VAL A 41 0.45 9.61 -10.65
N VAL A 42 1.34 8.74 -10.13
CA VAL A 42 1.56 8.59 -8.69
C VAL A 42 2.65 9.58 -8.25
N PRO A 43 2.33 10.57 -7.40
CA PRO A 43 3.32 11.53 -6.95
C PRO A 43 4.46 10.87 -6.16
N ILE A 44 5.68 11.37 -6.32
CA ILE A 44 6.87 10.86 -5.62
C ILE A 44 6.69 10.94 -4.10
N SER A 45 6.06 12.00 -3.60
CA SER A 45 5.75 12.18 -2.18
C SER A 45 4.84 11.09 -1.58
N MET A 46 4.08 10.35 -2.41
CA MET A 46 3.19 9.29 -1.94
C MET A 46 3.95 8.00 -1.60
N TRP A 47 5.09 7.76 -2.25
CA TRP A 47 5.87 6.52 -2.09
C TRP A 47 7.29 6.75 -1.56
N ASN A 48 7.72 8.00 -1.44
CA ASN A 48 8.98 8.36 -0.81
C ASN A 48 8.87 8.30 0.72
N PHE A 49 9.86 7.65 1.35
CA PHE A 49 9.96 7.41 2.78
C PHE A 49 11.25 8.00 3.38
N PHE A 50 11.89 8.96 2.71
CA PHE A 50 13.15 9.54 3.16
C PHE A 50 13.03 10.12 4.57
N ASP A 51 12.00 10.93 4.79
CA ASP A 51 11.75 11.64 6.05
C ASP A 51 10.56 11.05 6.85
N VAL A 52 10.33 9.74 6.71
CA VAL A 52 9.20 9.06 7.36
C VAL A 52 9.69 8.17 8.50
N ILE A 53 9.05 8.33 9.66
CA ILE A 53 9.34 7.58 10.90
C ILE A 53 9.00 6.09 10.75
N TYR A 54 7.88 5.78 10.09
CA TYR A 54 7.41 4.40 9.89
C TYR A 54 7.60 3.98 8.44
N ARG A 55 8.47 2.99 8.23
CA ARG A 55 8.84 2.47 6.89
C ARG A 55 8.24 1.10 6.58
N THR A 56 7.48 0.53 7.52
CA THR A 56 6.91 -0.82 7.40
C THR A 56 5.47 -0.74 6.92
N ASN A 57 5.11 -1.61 6.00
CA ASN A 57 3.74 -1.81 5.51
C ASN A 57 2.89 -2.72 6.42
N ASN A 58 3.35 -3.04 7.64
CA ASN A 58 2.71 -3.96 8.59
C ASN A 58 1.20 -3.75 8.77
N ILE A 59 0.75 -2.49 8.82
CA ILE A 59 -0.68 -2.16 8.99
C ILE A 59 -1.47 -2.61 7.76
N SER A 60 -0.97 -2.29 6.56
CA SER A 60 -1.58 -2.68 5.29
C SER A 60 -1.52 -4.19 5.08
N GLU A 61 -0.41 -4.83 5.43
CA GLU A 61 -0.27 -6.28 5.37
C GLU A 61 -1.23 -6.99 6.31
N ALA A 62 -1.31 -6.55 7.57
CA ALA A 62 -2.25 -7.09 8.56
C ALA A 62 -3.70 -6.91 8.11
N HIS A 63 -4.03 -5.75 7.55
CA HIS A 63 -5.35 -5.49 6.97
C HIS A 63 -5.66 -6.47 5.81
N ASN A 64 -4.75 -6.58 4.85
CA ASN A 64 -4.93 -7.43 3.67
C ASN A 64 -5.01 -8.92 4.02
N LEU A 65 -4.21 -9.36 5.01
CA LEU A 65 -4.25 -10.71 5.54
C LEU A 65 -5.62 -11.00 6.18
N ARG A 66 -6.10 -10.09 7.05
CA ARG A 66 -7.42 -10.21 7.68
C ARG A 66 -8.53 -10.21 6.63
N PHE A 67 -8.48 -9.31 5.66
CA PHE A 67 -9.46 -9.21 4.59
C PHE A 67 -9.51 -10.51 3.77
N SER A 68 -8.35 -11.03 3.38
CA SER A 68 -8.23 -12.29 2.64
C SER A 68 -8.74 -13.48 3.45
N SER A 69 -8.43 -13.51 4.76
CA SER A 69 -8.97 -14.51 5.68
C SER A 69 -10.50 -14.44 5.76
N ARG A 70 -11.08 -13.25 5.89
CA ARG A 70 -12.55 -13.06 5.91
C ARG A 70 -13.22 -13.44 4.59
N LEU A 71 -12.54 -13.23 3.46
CA LEU A 71 -13.05 -13.63 2.15
C LEU A 71 -13.15 -15.17 2.04
N SER A 72 -12.24 -15.89 2.72
CA SER A 72 -12.26 -17.36 2.92
C SER A 72 -12.45 -18.21 1.65
N LYS A 73 -12.31 -17.62 0.47
CA LYS A 73 -12.51 -18.24 -0.84
C LYS A 73 -11.34 -17.89 -1.75
N LYS A 74 -10.80 -18.89 -2.43
CA LYS A 74 -9.71 -18.70 -3.40
C LYS A 74 -10.16 -17.92 -4.65
N HIS A 75 -11.41 -18.14 -5.08
CA HIS A 75 -12.03 -17.48 -6.23
C HIS A 75 -13.47 -17.05 -5.88
N PRO A 76 -13.65 -15.98 -5.11
CA PRO A 76 -14.97 -15.43 -4.83
C PRO A 76 -15.56 -14.80 -6.09
N ASN A 77 -16.88 -14.92 -6.26
CA ASN A 77 -17.56 -14.11 -7.27
C ASN A 77 -17.60 -12.64 -6.84
N ILE A 78 -17.90 -11.76 -7.80
CA ILE A 78 -17.93 -10.31 -7.55
C ILE A 78 -18.91 -9.92 -6.44
N TRP A 79 -20.03 -10.62 -6.30
CA TRP A 79 -21.03 -10.35 -5.27
C TRP A 79 -20.51 -10.64 -3.86
N CYS A 80 -19.82 -11.78 -3.67
CA CYS A 80 -19.17 -12.11 -2.40
C CYS A 80 -18.15 -11.03 -2.00
N PHE A 81 -17.41 -10.51 -2.98
CA PHE A 81 -16.42 -9.46 -2.75
C PHE A 81 -17.09 -8.14 -2.35
N ILE A 82 -18.14 -7.71 -3.08
CA ILE A 82 -18.90 -6.49 -2.76
C ILE A 82 -19.51 -6.58 -1.35
N GLN A 83 -20.15 -7.70 -1.02
CA GLN A 83 -20.75 -7.91 0.30
C GLN A 83 -19.70 -7.84 1.42
N LEU A 84 -18.50 -8.40 1.18
CA LEU A 84 -17.42 -8.31 2.14
C LEU A 84 -16.96 -6.87 2.35
N ILE A 85 -16.78 -6.10 1.27
CA ILE A 85 -16.41 -4.67 1.35
C ILE A 85 -17.45 -3.89 2.16
N GLN A 86 -18.74 -4.07 1.86
CA GLN A 86 -19.83 -3.42 2.61
C GLN A 86 -19.76 -3.77 4.11
N SER A 87 -19.51 -5.04 4.44
CA SER A 87 -19.39 -5.47 5.84
C SER A 87 -18.13 -4.93 6.54
N GLU A 88 -17.01 -4.74 5.82
CA GLU A 88 -15.81 -4.08 6.36
C GLU A 88 -16.07 -2.61 6.63
N HIS A 89 -16.74 -1.91 5.70
CA HIS A 89 -17.09 -0.51 5.87
C HIS A 89 -17.98 -0.30 7.11
N VAL A 90 -19.05 -1.08 7.26
CA VAL A 90 -19.90 -1.04 8.47
C VAL A 90 -19.08 -1.26 9.74
N ARG A 91 -18.12 -2.20 9.73
CA ARG A 91 -17.24 -2.43 10.88
C ARG A 91 -16.35 -1.21 11.19
N PHE A 92 -15.84 -0.52 10.17
CA PHE A 92 -15.04 0.69 10.36
C PHE A 92 -15.87 1.84 10.92
N GLU A 93 -17.08 2.05 10.42
CA GLU A 93 -18.01 3.05 10.96
C GLU A 93 -18.29 2.80 12.45
N HIS A 94 -18.54 1.54 12.83
CA HIS A 94 -18.72 1.20 14.25
C HIS A 94 -17.49 1.49 15.11
N ILE A 95 -16.28 1.24 14.59
CA ILE A 95 -15.04 1.57 15.29
C ILE A 95 -14.89 3.09 15.45
N LEU A 96 -15.21 3.86 14.40
CA LEU A 96 -15.15 5.32 14.43
C LEU A 96 -16.11 5.89 15.49
N ILE A 97 -17.38 5.47 15.47
CA ILE A 97 -18.40 5.88 16.45
C ILE A 97 -17.96 5.55 17.87
N GLN A 98 -17.37 4.37 18.10
CA GLN A 98 -16.87 3.98 19.43
C GLN A 98 -15.73 4.88 19.91
N LEU A 99 -14.79 5.20 19.01
CA LEU A 99 -13.67 6.10 19.30
C LEU A 99 -14.16 7.53 19.59
N GLU A 100 -15.11 8.04 18.80
CA GLU A 100 -15.76 9.34 19.04
C GLU A 100 -16.50 9.40 20.38
N ALA A 101 -17.13 8.29 20.77
CA ALA A 101 -17.76 8.14 22.08
C ALA A 101 -16.76 7.95 23.25
N GLY A 102 -15.44 7.98 22.99
CA GLY A 102 -14.39 7.79 23.99
C GLY A 102 -14.29 6.35 24.51
N THR A 103 -14.93 5.39 23.84
CA THR A 103 -14.88 3.97 24.18
C THR A 103 -13.83 3.24 23.35
N SER A 104 -13.13 2.27 23.96
CA SER A 104 -12.14 1.49 23.22
C SER A 104 -12.82 0.47 22.30
N PRO A 105 -12.38 0.32 21.04
CA PRO A 105 -12.91 -0.71 20.14
C PRO A 105 -12.75 -2.10 20.74
N PRO A 106 -13.68 -3.03 20.47
CA PRO A 106 -13.61 -4.39 20.99
C PRO A 106 -12.29 -5.04 20.55
N LYS A 107 -11.52 -5.55 21.52
CA LYS A 107 -10.32 -6.34 21.24
C LYS A 107 -10.70 -7.54 20.39
N GLN A 108 -10.12 -7.66 19.21
CA GLN A 108 -10.32 -8.82 18.35
C GLN A 108 -9.74 -10.06 19.05
N SER A 109 -10.58 -11.07 19.31
CA SER A 109 -10.07 -12.34 19.84
C SER A 109 -9.26 -13.02 18.73
N LYS A 110 -8.08 -13.54 19.09
CA LYS A 110 -7.33 -14.45 18.22
C LYS A 110 -8.17 -15.74 18.13
N LYS A 111 -8.65 -16.07 16.94
CA LYS A 111 -9.11 -17.43 16.61
C LYS A 111 -7.93 -18.22 16.07
#